data_AF-A0A7K2ZDN1-F1
#
_entry.id   AF-A0A7K2ZDN1-F1
#
_cell.length_a   1.000
_cell.length_b   1.000
_cell.length_c   1.000
_cell.angle_alpha   90.00
_cell.angle_beta   90.00
_cell.angle_gamma   90.00
#
_symmetry.space_group_name_H-M   'P 1'
#
loop_
_entity.id
_entity.type
_entity.pdbx_description
1 polymer ?
#
loop_
_entity_poly.entity_id
_entity_poly.type
_entity_poly.pdbx_seq_one_letter_code
_entity_poly.pdbx_strand_id
1 'polypeptide(L)'
;ISSYNWDEPCGQFYLLDRGPEGVAPPPPPQDRRGWARSYGGVDAGNMLLQLTVQGTSREAVVLKGLYVRVVSRKAPLPWSAYLMGNGCGSSIVPQTFASDLDTGHPIMTPVPGTRGDRTIPAEPFPYKVSSEDVEVFNLDMKAGGYDVSWYLELKWSSGGREGMLRIDDHGKPFRTSGMRGRPMYTYGNDEVKWEPYQAG
;
A
#
# COMPACT_ATOMS: atom_id res chain seq x y z
N ILE A 1 -6.06 -6.30 -7.59
CA ILE A 1 -5.28 -5.49 -6.63
C ILE A 1 -5.06 -4.16 -7.28
N SER A 2 -5.52 -3.08 -6.66
CA SER A 2 -5.36 -1.72 -7.16
C SER A 2 -4.62 -0.88 -6.12
N SER A 3 -3.94 0.17 -6.58
CA SER A 3 -3.69 1.33 -5.73
C SER A 3 -5.00 2.08 -5.61
N TYR A 4 -5.53 2.22 -4.39
CA TYR A 4 -6.68 3.07 -4.16
C TYR A 4 -6.47 3.93 -2.91
N ASN A 5 -6.81 5.20 -3.06
CA ASN A 5 -6.53 6.27 -2.11
C ASN A 5 -7.83 6.66 -1.43
N TRP A 6 -7.98 6.30 -0.17
CA TRP A 6 -9.13 6.73 0.63
C TRP A 6 -8.88 8.07 1.31
N ASP A 7 -7.62 8.34 1.61
CA ASP A 7 -7.12 9.70 1.66
C ASP A 7 -6.63 10.07 0.26
N GLU A 8 -7.02 11.25 -0.19
CA GLU A 8 -6.22 12.00 -1.14
C GLU A 8 -4.73 11.92 -0.76
N PRO A 9 -3.79 12.02 -1.71
CA PRO A 9 -2.44 11.39 -1.73
C PRO A 9 -1.42 11.81 -0.68
N CYS A 10 -1.86 12.33 0.45
CA CYS A 10 -1.02 12.77 1.51
C CYS A 10 -0.07 11.69 1.96
N GLY A 11 1.22 12.04 1.88
CA GLY A 11 2.29 11.21 2.38
C GLY A 11 2.58 9.95 1.57
N GLN A 12 1.94 9.73 0.39
CA GLN A 12 2.41 8.67 -0.50
C GLN A 12 3.61 9.16 -1.30
N PHE A 13 4.74 8.51 -1.09
CA PHE A 13 5.97 8.77 -1.82
C PHE A 13 6.36 7.56 -2.68
N TYR A 14 7.05 7.82 -3.79
CA TYR A 14 7.81 6.81 -4.51
C TYR A 14 9.30 7.18 -4.54
N LEU A 15 10.18 6.19 -4.47
CA LEU A 15 11.62 6.36 -4.66
C LEU A 15 11.98 6.18 -6.12
N LEU A 16 12.70 7.16 -6.70
CA LEU A 16 13.27 7.08 -8.04
C LEU A 16 14.78 7.26 -7.99
N ASP A 17 15.52 6.44 -8.75
CA ASP A 17 16.97 6.54 -8.92
C ASP A 17 17.36 7.68 -9.87
N ARG A 18 16.91 8.90 -9.57
CA ARG A 18 17.18 10.12 -10.35
C ARG A 18 16.80 11.38 -9.59
N GLY A 19 17.40 12.50 -10.00
CA GLY A 19 16.98 13.83 -9.63
C GLY A 19 15.68 14.27 -10.33
N PRO A 20 15.15 15.45 -9.96
CA PRO A 20 13.80 15.91 -10.32
C PRO A 20 13.67 16.35 -11.80
N GLU A 21 14.78 16.66 -12.45
CA GLU A 21 14.80 17.11 -13.84
C GLU A 21 14.29 16.02 -14.79
N GLY A 22 13.31 16.38 -15.63
CA GLY A 22 12.73 15.47 -16.62
C GLY A 22 11.78 14.41 -16.04
N VAL A 23 11.46 14.46 -14.74
CA VAL A 23 10.44 13.61 -14.14
C VAL A 23 9.06 14.18 -14.47
N ALA A 24 8.20 13.37 -15.11
CA ALA A 24 6.83 13.74 -15.44
C ALA A 24 6.02 14.15 -14.19
N PRO A 25 5.00 15.02 -14.33
CA PRO A 25 4.10 15.39 -13.24
C PRO A 25 3.48 14.18 -12.54
N PRO A 26 3.08 14.30 -11.26
CA PRO A 26 2.37 13.23 -10.56
C PRO A 26 1.03 12.96 -11.27
N PRO A 27 0.74 11.71 -11.65
CA PRO A 27 -0.51 11.38 -12.32
C PRO A 27 -1.66 11.26 -11.30
N PRO A 28 -2.91 11.10 -11.78
CA PRO A 28 -4.05 10.73 -10.94
C PRO A 28 -3.77 9.47 -10.09
N PRO A 29 -4.45 9.31 -8.93
CA PRO A 29 -4.15 8.24 -7.97
C PRO A 29 -4.07 6.82 -8.53
N GLN A 30 -4.95 6.47 -9.47
CA GLN A 30 -5.01 5.15 -10.10
C GLN A 30 -3.77 4.81 -10.96
N ASP A 31 -3.04 5.82 -11.42
CA ASP A 31 -1.94 5.65 -12.40
C ASP A 31 -0.55 5.77 -11.77
N ARG A 32 -0.46 6.12 -10.47
CA ARG A 32 0.82 6.41 -9.79
C ARG A 32 1.79 5.25 -9.75
N ARG A 33 1.31 4.03 -9.52
CA ARG A 33 2.17 2.84 -9.58
C ARG A 33 2.70 2.60 -10.98
N GLY A 34 1.89 2.86 -12.01
CA GLY A 34 2.33 2.80 -13.41
C GLY A 34 3.42 3.83 -13.70
N TRP A 35 3.24 5.06 -13.22
CA TRP A 35 4.25 6.13 -13.30
C TRP A 35 5.53 5.76 -12.55
N ALA A 36 5.45 5.24 -11.33
CA ALA A 36 6.65 4.84 -10.60
C ALA A 36 7.38 3.70 -11.34
N ARG A 37 6.64 2.71 -11.83
CA ARG A 37 7.17 1.58 -12.61
C ARG A 37 7.85 2.03 -13.90
N SER A 38 7.33 3.04 -14.60
CA SER A 38 7.96 3.54 -15.83
C SER A 38 9.35 4.14 -15.56
N TYR A 39 9.61 4.58 -14.33
CA TYR A 39 10.93 5.02 -13.86
C TYR A 39 11.74 3.94 -13.13
N GLY A 40 11.22 2.72 -13.01
CA GLY A 40 11.84 1.66 -12.19
C GLY A 40 11.78 1.92 -10.68
N GLY A 41 10.90 2.81 -10.26
CA GLY A 41 10.72 3.22 -8.87
C GLY A 41 9.94 2.21 -8.02
N VAL A 42 9.91 2.48 -6.71
CA VAL A 42 9.25 1.64 -5.69
C VAL A 42 8.49 2.50 -4.69
N ASP A 43 7.48 1.94 -4.03
CA ASP A 43 6.79 2.61 -2.92
C ASP A 43 7.78 2.97 -1.79
N ALA A 44 7.63 4.16 -1.22
CA ALA A 44 8.59 4.76 -0.30
C ALA A 44 7.96 4.98 1.09
N GLY A 45 8.56 4.42 2.13
CA GLY A 45 8.10 4.52 3.52
C GLY A 45 6.92 3.59 3.84
N ASN A 46 5.93 3.54 2.98
CA ASN A 46 4.82 2.59 3.05
C ASN A 46 4.22 2.31 1.67
N MET A 47 3.56 1.17 1.54
CA MET A 47 2.76 0.81 0.38
C MET A 47 1.30 0.67 0.82
N LEU A 48 0.44 1.48 0.22
CA LEU A 48 -1.01 1.38 0.39
C LEU A 48 -1.60 0.47 -0.70
N LEU A 49 -2.36 -0.54 -0.30
CA LEU A 49 -3.01 -1.50 -1.20
C LEU A 49 -4.51 -1.59 -0.93
N GLN A 50 -5.28 -1.79 -2.00
CA GLN A 50 -6.64 -2.27 -1.89
C GLN A 50 -6.74 -3.68 -2.48
N LEU A 51 -7.25 -4.60 -1.66
CA LEU A 51 -7.48 -5.99 -2.00
C LEU A 51 -8.98 -6.26 -1.98
N THR A 52 -9.56 -6.45 -3.16
CA THR A 52 -10.94 -6.94 -3.32
C THR A 52 -10.93 -8.46 -3.40
N VAL A 53 -11.72 -9.12 -2.55
CA VAL A 53 -11.85 -10.57 -2.50
C VAL A 53 -13.31 -10.95 -2.74
N GLN A 54 -13.53 -11.86 -3.68
CA GLN A 54 -14.84 -12.36 -4.06
C GLN A 54 -14.77 -13.89 -4.19
N GLY A 55 -15.81 -14.58 -3.75
CA GLY A 55 -15.96 -16.01 -4.01
C GLY A 55 -16.29 -16.28 -5.48
N THR A 56 -15.84 -17.40 -6.02
CA THR A 56 -16.14 -17.77 -7.42
C THR A 56 -17.53 -18.40 -7.60
N SER A 57 -18.25 -18.65 -6.50
CA SER A 57 -19.60 -19.22 -6.50
C SER A 57 -20.42 -18.68 -5.32
N ARG A 58 -21.70 -19.04 -5.26
CA ARG A 58 -22.60 -18.69 -4.14
C ARG A 58 -22.24 -19.38 -2.82
N GLU A 59 -21.39 -20.41 -2.86
CA GLU A 59 -20.92 -21.06 -1.64
C GLU A 59 -20.08 -20.09 -0.80
N ALA A 60 -20.36 -20.02 0.50
CA ALA A 60 -19.62 -19.16 1.40
C ALA A 60 -18.15 -19.61 1.51
N VAL A 61 -17.25 -18.64 1.40
CA VAL A 61 -15.82 -18.81 1.69
C VAL A 61 -15.50 -18.01 2.95
N VAL A 62 -14.97 -18.68 3.96
CA VAL A 62 -14.48 -18.05 5.18
C VAL A 62 -13.01 -17.69 4.98
N LEU A 63 -12.70 -16.41 5.01
CA LEU A 63 -11.34 -15.89 5.05
C LEU A 63 -10.88 -15.91 6.51
N LYS A 64 -9.87 -16.71 6.83
CA LYS A 64 -9.43 -16.98 8.21
C LYS A 64 -8.33 -16.02 8.69
N GLY A 65 -7.58 -15.42 7.78
CA GLY A 65 -6.46 -14.54 8.12
C GLY A 65 -5.62 -14.14 6.91
N LEU A 66 -4.94 -13.01 7.03
CA LEU A 66 -4.01 -12.47 6.05
C LEU A 66 -2.61 -12.40 6.67
N TYR A 67 -1.63 -12.98 6.00
CA TYR A 67 -0.27 -13.15 6.52
C TYR A 67 0.74 -12.50 5.59
N VAL A 68 1.75 -11.84 6.18
CA VAL A 68 2.84 -11.21 5.44
C VAL A 68 4.01 -12.18 5.33
N ARG A 69 4.57 -12.32 4.13
CA ARG A 69 5.78 -13.10 3.87
C ARG A 69 6.86 -12.20 3.32
N VAL A 70 7.91 -12.00 4.09
CA VAL A 70 9.09 -11.25 3.65
C VAL A 70 10.07 -12.18 2.96
N VAL A 71 10.43 -11.83 1.73
CA VAL A 71 11.36 -12.58 0.88
C VAL A 71 12.79 -12.11 1.15
N SER A 72 13.01 -10.81 1.27
CA SER A 72 14.34 -10.25 1.57
C SER A 72 14.25 -8.87 2.19
N ARG A 73 15.27 -8.52 2.97
CA ARG A 73 15.53 -7.16 3.47
C ARG A 73 16.93 -6.73 3.07
N LYS A 74 17.07 -5.50 2.58
CA LYS A 74 18.35 -4.88 2.20
C LYS A 74 18.42 -3.47 2.78
N ALA A 75 19.59 -2.84 2.71
CA ALA A 75 19.72 -1.43 3.04
C ALA A 75 18.71 -0.59 2.22
N PRO A 76 18.08 0.44 2.80
CA PRO A 76 17.17 1.31 2.06
C PRO A 76 17.82 1.90 0.82
N LEU A 77 17.02 2.08 -0.23
CA LEU A 77 17.53 2.63 -1.48
C LEU A 77 17.94 4.10 -1.29
N PRO A 78 19.15 4.52 -1.70
CA PRO A 78 19.66 5.88 -1.53
C PRO A 78 19.07 6.85 -2.57
N TRP A 79 17.81 6.65 -2.93
CA TRP A 79 17.10 7.31 -4.01
C TRP A 79 16.28 8.49 -3.50
N SER A 80 15.97 9.43 -4.39
CA SER A 80 15.11 10.57 -4.06
C SER A 80 13.65 10.15 -3.93
N ALA A 81 12.92 10.76 -2.99
CA ALA A 81 11.50 10.49 -2.76
C ALA A 81 10.62 11.57 -3.41
N TYR A 82 9.55 11.15 -4.07
CA TYR A 82 8.63 12.03 -4.81
C TYR A 82 7.24 11.93 -4.21
N LEU A 83 6.74 13.03 -3.64
CA LEU A 83 5.40 13.12 -3.07
C LEU A 83 4.35 13.14 -4.18
N MET A 84 3.34 12.30 -4.06
CA MET A 84 2.33 12.13 -5.10
C MET A 84 1.08 13.00 -4.96
N GLY A 85 1.00 13.82 -3.91
CA GLY A 85 -0.02 14.86 -3.78
C GLY A 85 0.08 15.63 -2.47
N ASN A 86 -0.39 16.88 -2.52
CA ASN A 86 -0.15 17.92 -1.52
C ASN A 86 -1.42 18.34 -0.74
N GLY A 87 -2.53 17.60 -0.88
CA GLY A 87 -3.81 17.96 -0.28
C GLY A 87 -4.46 16.80 0.44
N CYS A 88 -4.76 16.97 1.73
CA CYS A 88 -5.53 16.04 2.54
C CYS A 88 -6.91 16.64 2.74
N GLY A 89 -7.75 16.61 1.70
CA GLY A 89 -9.10 17.18 1.74
C GLY A 89 -10.15 16.23 2.32
N SER A 90 -9.77 15.01 2.66
CA SER A 90 -10.65 13.97 3.17
C SER A 90 -10.55 13.87 4.70
N SER A 91 -11.69 13.85 5.39
CA SER A 91 -11.77 13.42 6.80
C SER A 91 -12.20 11.95 6.91
N ILE A 92 -11.97 11.14 5.87
CA ILE A 92 -12.39 9.75 5.79
C ILE A 92 -11.16 8.85 5.62
N VAL A 93 -10.79 8.16 6.69
CA VAL A 93 -9.81 7.09 6.68
C VAL A 93 -10.57 5.78 6.90
N PRO A 94 -10.53 4.79 6.00
CA PRO A 94 -11.22 3.53 6.22
C PRO A 94 -10.51 2.75 7.33
N GLN A 95 -11.16 1.70 7.86
CA GLN A 95 -10.38 0.71 8.58
C GLN A 95 -9.32 0.11 7.66
N THR A 96 -8.16 -0.22 8.23
CA THR A 96 -7.04 -0.82 7.50
C THR A 96 -6.51 -2.04 8.22
N PHE A 97 -5.77 -2.85 7.50
CA PHE A 97 -4.88 -3.86 8.04
C PHE A 97 -3.44 -3.35 7.86
N ALA A 98 -2.78 -3.03 8.97
CA ALA A 98 -1.43 -2.48 8.95
C ALA A 98 -0.39 -3.54 9.32
N SER A 99 0.80 -3.43 8.73
CA SER A 99 1.95 -4.25 9.13
C SER A 99 3.27 -3.49 8.99
N ASP A 100 4.17 -3.72 9.95
CA ASP A 100 5.54 -3.22 9.91
C ASP A 100 6.47 -4.29 9.31
N LEU A 101 6.91 -4.03 8.07
CA LEU A 101 7.79 -4.89 7.29
C LEU A 101 9.22 -4.93 7.82
N ASP A 102 9.63 -4.01 8.70
CA ASP A 102 10.98 -4.02 9.29
C ASP A 102 11.12 -5.08 10.40
N THR A 103 10.00 -5.54 10.96
CA THR A 103 9.99 -6.51 12.07
C THR A 103 10.40 -7.91 11.64
N GLY A 104 11.05 -8.69 12.51
CA GLY A 104 11.44 -10.08 12.19
C GLY A 104 10.25 -10.97 11.79
N HIS A 105 9.09 -10.73 12.39
CA HIS A 105 7.83 -11.42 12.12
C HIS A 105 6.70 -10.41 11.92
N PRO A 106 6.50 -9.90 10.70
CA PRO A 106 5.43 -8.94 10.43
C PRO A 106 4.06 -9.59 10.66
N ILE A 107 3.27 -8.96 11.52
CA ILE A 107 1.89 -9.36 11.83
C ILE A 107 0.95 -8.38 11.16
N MET A 108 -0.16 -8.88 10.65
CA MET A 108 -1.23 -8.06 10.11
C MET A 108 -2.18 -7.65 11.23
N THR A 109 -2.31 -6.35 11.48
CA THR A 109 -3.10 -5.81 12.61
C THR A 109 -4.24 -4.94 12.08
N PRO A 110 -5.51 -5.18 12.47
CA PRO A 110 -6.60 -4.29 12.11
C PRO A 110 -6.45 -2.94 12.86
N VAL A 111 -6.61 -1.84 12.14
CA VAL A 111 -6.50 -0.47 12.65
C VAL A 111 -7.82 0.26 12.38
N PRO A 112 -8.41 0.92 13.40
CA PRO A 112 -9.64 1.68 13.22
C PRO A 112 -9.49 2.78 12.19
N GLY A 113 -10.56 3.01 11.43
CA GLY A 113 -10.67 4.17 10.54
C GLY A 113 -11.32 5.36 11.24
N THR A 114 -11.49 6.45 10.50
CA THR A 114 -12.20 7.65 10.91
C THR A 114 -13.11 8.18 9.80
N ARG A 115 -14.22 8.81 10.17
CA ARG A 115 -15.10 9.54 9.26
C ARG A 115 -15.60 10.79 9.97
N GLY A 116 -14.98 11.94 9.69
CA GLY A 116 -15.18 13.16 10.47
C GLY A 116 -14.75 12.94 11.92
N ASP A 117 -15.69 13.12 12.84
CA ASP A 117 -15.52 12.89 14.28
C ASP A 117 -15.74 11.42 14.71
N ARG A 118 -16.18 10.55 13.80
CA ARG A 118 -16.55 9.16 14.11
C ARG A 118 -15.38 8.20 13.90
N THR A 119 -15.15 7.31 14.85
CA THR A 119 -14.28 6.14 14.66
C THR A 119 -15.03 5.04 13.90
N ILE A 120 -14.41 4.52 12.85
CA ILE A 120 -14.82 3.29 12.18
C ILE A 120 -14.11 2.14 12.90
N PRO A 121 -14.83 1.19 13.54
CA PRO A 121 -14.18 0.11 14.27
C PRO A 121 -13.30 -0.74 13.36
N ALA A 122 -12.21 -1.26 13.93
CA ALA A 122 -11.37 -2.22 13.26
C ALA A 122 -11.94 -3.63 13.51
N GLU A 123 -12.29 -4.32 12.45
CA GLU A 123 -12.80 -5.68 12.54
C GLU A 123 -11.63 -6.65 12.28
N PRO A 124 -11.33 -7.61 13.19
CA PRO A 124 -10.35 -8.64 12.91
C PRO A 124 -10.94 -9.74 12.01
N PHE A 125 -10.06 -10.55 11.42
CA PHE A 125 -10.48 -11.80 10.80
C PHE A 125 -11.20 -12.71 11.82
N PRO A 126 -12.19 -13.52 11.40
CA PRO A 126 -12.48 -13.92 10.02
C PRO A 126 -13.50 -13.04 9.27
N TYR A 127 -13.48 -13.13 7.94
CA TYR A 127 -14.48 -12.54 7.03
C TYR A 127 -15.16 -13.61 6.17
N LYS A 128 -16.26 -13.26 5.53
CA LYS A 128 -17.01 -14.17 4.65
C LYS A 128 -17.22 -13.51 3.29
N VAL A 129 -16.96 -14.24 2.22
CA VAL A 129 -17.22 -13.80 0.85
C VAL A 129 -18.00 -14.86 0.09
N SER A 130 -18.67 -14.44 -0.99
CA SER A 130 -19.28 -15.30 -2.00
C SER A 130 -19.20 -14.61 -3.37
N SER A 131 -19.83 -15.18 -4.40
CA SER A 131 -19.98 -14.49 -5.69
C SER A 131 -20.86 -13.24 -5.61
N GLU A 132 -21.70 -13.10 -4.58
CA GLU A 132 -22.63 -11.99 -4.39
C GLU A 132 -22.26 -11.09 -3.21
N ASP A 133 -21.23 -11.47 -2.45
CA ASP A 133 -20.78 -10.79 -1.23
C ASP A 133 -19.26 -10.61 -1.29
N VAL A 134 -18.83 -9.36 -1.47
CA VAL A 134 -17.45 -8.99 -1.77
C VAL A 134 -16.86 -8.25 -0.58
N GLU A 135 -15.64 -8.61 -0.22
CA GLU A 135 -14.89 -7.91 0.82
C GLU A 135 -13.77 -7.06 0.21
N VAL A 136 -13.56 -5.87 0.77
CA VAL A 136 -12.49 -4.95 0.36
C VAL A 136 -11.61 -4.66 1.57
N PHE A 137 -10.36 -5.10 1.49
CA PHE A 137 -9.35 -4.85 2.52
C PHE A 137 -8.41 -3.72 2.08
N ASN A 138 -8.20 -2.76 2.97
CA ASN A 138 -7.23 -1.69 2.80
C ASN A 138 -6.01 -2.03 3.62
N LEU A 139 -4.82 -2.02 3.01
CA LEU A 139 -3.59 -2.43 3.67
C LEU A 139 -2.62 -1.27 3.73
N ASP A 140 -1.98 -1.10 4.88
CA ASP A 140 -0.87 -0.14 5.08
C ASP A 140 0.41 -0.89 5.47
N MET A 141 1.34 -0.97 4.52
CA MET A 141 2.49 -1.85 4.59
C MET A 141 3.76 -1.01 4.70
N LYS A 142 4.23 -0.82 5.94
CA LYS A 142 5.29 0.13 6.26
C LYS A 142 6.68 -0.50 6.16
N ALA A 143 7.62 0.21 5.55
CA ALA A 143 9.05 -0.09 5.59
C ALA A 143 9.82 1.18 5.93
N GLY A 144 10.58 1.20 7.02
CA GLY A 144 11.30 2.39 7.49
C GLY A 144 12.81 2.29 7.32
N GLY A 145 13.36 1.17 7.73
CA GLY A 145 14.79 0.90 7.84
C GLY A 145 15.34 -0.05 6.76
N TYR A 146 14.49 -0.58 5.88
CA TYR A 146 14.91 -1.54 4.84
C TYR A 146 14.27 -1.29 3.48
N ASP A 147 14.92 -1.78 2.43
CA ASP A 147 14.29 -2.15 1.15
C ASP A 147 13.79 -3.59 1.26
N VAL A 148 12.47 -3.77 1.25
CA VAL A 148 11.80 -5.03 1.56
C VAL A 148 11.10 -5.56 0.32
N SER A 149 11.38 -6.82 -0.02
CA SER A 149 10.58 -7.59 -0.99
C SER A 149 9.67 -8.57 -0.25
N TRP A 150 8.37 -8.57 -0.56
CA TRP A 150 7.37 -9.27 0.24
C TRP A 150 6.12 -9.65 -0.56
N TYR A 151 5.31 -10.57 -0.04
CA TYR A 151 4.00 -10.94 -0.58
C TYR A 151 3.03 -11.28 0.55
N LEU A 152 1.77 -11.48 0.21
CA LEU A 152 0.71 -11.84 1.15
C LEU A 152 0.22 -13.27 0.92
N GLU A 153 -0.26 -13.88 1.99
CA GLU A 153 -0.90 -15.17 2.00
C GLU A 153 -2.27 -15.05 2.69
N LEU A 154 -3.35 -15.35 1.96
CA LEU A 154 -4.72 -15.33 2.47
C LEU A 154 -5.19 -16.76 2.76
N LYS A 155 -5.43 -17.07 4.04
CA LYS A 155 -5.94 -18.38 4.46
C LYS A 155 -7.45 -18.42 4.31
N TRP A 156 -7.99 -19.47 3.72
CA TRP A 156 -9.42 -19.60 3.47
C TRP A 156 -9.94 -21.02 3.70
N SER A 157 -11.25 -21.15 3.89
CA SER A 157 -11.97 -22.43 3.81
C SER A 157 -13.34 -22.31 3.17
N SER A 158 -13.78 -23.34 2.47
CA SER A 158 -15.10 -23.44 1.85
C SER A 158 -15.44 -24.90 1.58
N GLY A 159 -16.66 -25.35 1.93
CA GLY A 159 -17.13 -26.70 1.63
C GLY A 159 -16.24 -27.84 2.14
N GLY A 160 -15.65 -27.69 3.33
CA GLY A 160 -14.70 -28.67 3.90
C GLY A 160 -13.29 -28.64 3.31
N ARG A 161 -13.04 -27.81 2.29
CA ARG A 161 -11.69 -27.52 1.77
C ARG A 161 -11.10 -26.32 2.50
N GLU A 162 -9.78 -26.29 2.58
CA GLU A 162 -9.02 -25.12 3.01
C GLU A 162 -7.75 -24.94 2.19
N GLY A 163 -7.21 -23.74 2.19
CA GLY A 163 -6.01 -23.42 1.43
C GLY A 163 -5.41 -22.07 1.78
N MET A 164 -4.33 -21.76 1.07
CA MET A 164 -3.63 -20.49 1.14
C MET A 164 -3.55 -19.90 -0.26
N LEU A 165 -4.05 -18.68 -0.43
CA LEU A 165 -3.92 -17.94 -1.69
C LEU A 165 -2.75 -16.96 -1.57
N ARG A 166 -1.77 -17.10 -2.47
CA ARG A 166 -0.69 -16.13 -2.60
C ARG A 166 -1.19 -14.89 -3.34
N ILE A 167 -0.86 -13.72 -2.81
CA ILE A 167 -1.21 -12.42 -3.34
C ILE A 167 0.09 -11.63 -3.48
N ASP A 168 0.45 -11.35 -4.73
CA ASP A 168 1.68 -10.65 -5.09
C ASP A 168 1.45 -9.71 -6.30
N ASP A 169 2.49 -9.05 -6.75
CA ASP A 169 2.46 -8.12 -7.87
C ASP A 169 2.65 -8.85 -9.20
N HIS A 170 1.57 -9.48 -9.69
CA HIS A 170 1.55 -10.18 -10.98
C HIS A 170 2.67 -11.23 -11.13
N GLY A 171 2.87 -12.07 -10.11
CA GLY A 171 3.90 -13.11 -10.07
C GLY A 171 5.25 -12.65 -9.52
N LYS A 172 5.37 -11.39 -9.09
CA LYS A 172 6.56 -10.85 -8.42
C LYS A 172 6.22 -10.38 -7.00
N PRO A 173 7.12 -10.51 -6.01
CA PRO A 173 6.92 -9.87 -4.73
C PRO A 173 6.71 -8.36 -4.88
N PHE A 174 5.86 -7.78 -4.04
CA PHE A 174 5.82 -6.34 -3.82
C PHE A 174 7.19 -5.86 -3.31
N ARG A 175 7.49 -4.58 -3.55
CA ARG A 175 8.72 -3.95 -3.07
C ARG A 175 8.41 -2.59 -2.48
N THR A 176 8.86 -2.38 -1.24
CA THR A 176 8.68 -1.14 -0.48
C THR A 176 10.00 -0.82 0.21
N SER A 177 10.50 0.41 0.07
CA SER A 177 11.75 0.83 0.70
C SER A 177 11.54 1.97 1.67
N GLY A 178 12.24 1.93 2.80
CA GLY A 178 12.35 3.06 3.72
C GLY A 178 12.82 4.32 3.01
N MET A 179 12.35 5.49 3.45
CA MET A 179 12.57 6.80 2.81
C MET A 179 13.18 7.91 3.70
N ARG A 180 13.65 7.60 4.91
CA ARG A 180 14.32 8.56 5.82
C ARG A 180 15.64 9.12 5.28
N GLY A 181 15.89 10.42 5.43
CA GLY A 181 17.21 11.02 5.21
C GLY A 181 17.68 11.11 3.75
N ARG A 182 16.75 11.12 2.78
CA ARG A 182 17.05 11.35 1.36
C ARG A 182 16.41 12.64 0.87
N PRO A 183 16.87 13.20 -0.26
CA PRO A 183 16.17 14.31 -0.90
C PRO A 183 14.71 13.93 -1.18
N MET A 184 13.80 14.83 -0.83
CA MET A 184 12.37 14.69 -1.04
C MET A 184 11.91 15.82 -1.96
N TYR A 185 11.00 15.51 -2.87
CA TYR A 185 10.45 16.46 -3.83
C TYR A 185 8.93 16.46 -3.78
N THR A 186 8.34 17.63 -4.05
CA THR A 186 6.92 17.80 -4.29
C THR A 186 6.70 18.50 -5.63
N TYR A 187 5.53 18.31 -6.23
CA TYR A 187 5.18 18.99 -7.47
C TYR A 187 4.43 20.29 -7.15
N GLY A 188 5.02 21.44 -7.49
CA GLY A 188 4.41 22.74 -7.28
C GLY A 188 3.27 22.99 -8.27
N ASN A 189 3.62 23.15 -9.55
CA ASN A 189 2.70 23.27 -10.69
C ASN A 189 3.48 23.06 -12.01
N ASP A 190 2.84 23.28 -13.16
CA ASP A 190 3.51 23.09 -14.46
C ASP A 190 4.63 24.08 -14.78
N GLU A 191 4.74 25.19 -14.05
CA GLU A 191 5.83 26.16 -14.19
C GLU A 191 6.99 25.83 -13.25
N VAL A 192 6.69 25.53 -11.98
CA VAL A 192 7.65 25.23 -10.91
C VAL A 192 8.21 23.80 -11.01
N LYS A 193 7.42 22.86 -11.55
CA LYS A 193 7.72 21.43 -11.62
C LYS A 193 8.00 20.82 -10.24
N TRP A 194 8.93 19.87 -10.18
CA TRP A 194 9.37 19.21 -8.96
C TRP A 194 10.35 20.10 -8.20
N GLU A 195 9.99 20.49 -6.97
CA GLU A 195 10.78 21.33 -6.09
C GLU A 195 11.08 20.61 -4.75
N PRO A 196 12.12 21.01 -4.01
CA PRO A 196 12.44 20.41 -2.72
C PRO A 196 11.25 20.43 -1.76
N TYR A 197 10.87 19.26 -1.24
CA TYR A 197 9.82 19.14 -0.24
C TYR A 197 10.29 19.75 1.08
N GLN A 198 9.54 20.74 1.57
CA GLN A 198 9.71 21.30 2.91
C GLN A 198 8.65 20.68 3.81
N ALA A 199 9.08 19.94 4.84
CA ALA A 199 8.16 19.51 5.89
C ALA A 199 7.73 20.76 6.68
N GLY A 200 6.42 21.04 6.69
CA GLY A 200 5.81 22.11 7.50
C GLY A 200 5.83 21.79 8.99
#